data_AF-A0A8T0A397-F1
#
_entry.id   AF-A0A8T0A397-F1
#
_cell.length_a   1.000
_cell.length_b   1.000
_cell.length_c   1.000
_cell.angle_alpha   90.00
_cell.angle_beta   90.00
_cell.angle_gamma   90.00
#
_symmetry.space_group_name_H-M   'P 1'
#
loop_
_entity.id
_entity.type
_entity.pdbx_description
1 polymer ?
#
loop_
_entity_poly.entity_id
_entity_poly.type
_entity_poly.pdbx_seq_one_letter_code
_entity_poly.pdbx_strand_id
1 'polypeptide(L)'
;MFLLIQFFTYILITLSANPPYGKLYVNNKGQLIGNQGKQVQLIGLSLFHSQWAGGYYNEDSVRAIKCFFNGNIVRAAIGTVAGGYMDNKNKALNSAFSVIDAAIRQGIYVLVDWHDEQNHNDNEMIKLTNCAIDFFTIILNKYKGVPNILLELWNEPNGVKFDVAKKYYLQVYNAVRNLDKDVVVIVGSPDVLENLPNHIVGTNIL
;
A
#
# COMPACT_ATOMS: atom_id res chain seq x y z
N MET A 1 14.61 -13.19 -50.64
CA MET A 1 15.47 -12.88 -49.49
C MET A 1 14.84 -11.71 -48.74
N PHE A 2 13.97 -12.00 -47.79
CA PHE A 2 13.39 -10.98 -46.89
C PHE A 2 13.85 -11.31 -45.48
N LEU A 3 14.69 -10.44 -44.93
CA LEU A 3 15.23 -10.59 -43.58
C LEU A 3 14.16 -10.11 -42.59
N LEU A 4 13.67 -11.00 -41.72
CA LEU A 4 12.89 -10.65 -40.54
C LEU A 4 13.79 -9.98 -39.50
N ILE A 5 13.47 -8.75 -39.11
CA ILE A 5 14.07 -8.11 -37.93
C ILE A 5 13.11 -8.38 -36.76
N GLN A 6 13.42 -9.40 -35.96
CA GLN A 6 12.78 -9.61 -34.66
C GLN A 6 13.38 -8.60 -33.67
N PHE A 7 12.59 -7.59 -33.30
CA PHE A 7 12.90 -6.74 -32.17
C PHE A 7 12.75 -7.56 -30.88
N PHE A 8 13.87 -8.04 -30.33
CA PHE A 8 13.92 -8.48 -28.95
C PHE A 8 13.88 -7.23 -28.07
N THR A 9 12.71 -6.96 -27.48
CA THR A 9 12.61 -6.06 -26.33
C THR A 9 13.34 -6.70 -25.17
N TYR A 10 14.56 -6.26 -24.90
CA TYR A 10 15.25 -6.56 -23.65
C TYR A 10 14.44 -5.94 -22.52
N ILE A 11 13.66 -6.75 -21.82
CA ILE A 11 13.19 -6.42 -20.48
C ILE A 11 14.46 -6.31 -19.64
N LEU A 12 14.86 -5.09 -19.29
CA LEU A 12 15.77 -4.85 -18.20
C LEU A 12 15.10 -5.39 -16.94
N ILE A 13 15.35 -6.66 -16.64
CA ILE A 13 15.18 -7.20 -15.30
C ILE A 13 16.26 -6.50 -14.48
N THR A 14 15.94 -5.31 -13.99
CA THR A 14 16.69 -4.75 -12.87
C THR A 14 16.71 -5.83 -11.80
N LEU A 15 17.90 -6.18 -11.33
CA LEU A 15 18.13 -7.10 -10.20
C LEU A 15 17.51 -6.49 -8.94
N SER A 16 16.18 -6.47 -8.87
CA SER A 16 15.45 -6.20 -7.65
C SER A 16 15.63 -7.42 -6.76
N ALA A 17 16.21 -7.22 -5.58
CA ALA A 17 16.19 -8.27 -4.58
C ALA A 17 14.73 -8.57 -4.23
N ASN A 18 14.33 -9.84 -4.31
CA ASN A 18 13.04 -10.26 -3.77
C ASN A 18 13.00 -9.88 -2.29
N PRO A 19 11.83 -9.43 -1.77
CA PRO A 19 11.71 -9.15 -0.35
C PRO A 19 11.93 -10.45 0.46
N PRO A 20 12.27 -10.37 1.76
CA PRO A 20 12.84 -11.48 2.51
C PRO A 20 11.97 -12.74 2.59
N TYR A 21 10.66 -12.63 2.35
CA TYR A 21 9.72 -13.75 2.37
C TYR A 21 8.97 -13.97 1.05
N GLY A 22 9.46 -13.37 -0.05
CA GLY A 22 8.82 -13.42 -1.36
C GLY A 22 7.41 -12.80 -1.37
N LYS A 23 6.55 -13.28 -2.29
CA LYS A 23 5.14 -12.83 -2.36
C LYS A 23 4.39 -13.29 -1.11
N LEU A 24 3.81 -12.32 -0.42
CA LEU A 24 3.01 -12.54 0.79
C LEU A 24 1.57 -12.88 0.42
N TYR A 25 0.91 -13.61 1.30
CA TYR A 25 -0.55 -13.76 1.30
C TYR A 25 -1.04 -13.90 2.74
N VAL A 26 -2.34 -13.74 2.95
CA VAL A 26 -2.97 -14.01 4.25
C VAL A 26 -3.68 -15.37 4.16
N ASN A 27 -3.54 -16.24 5.16
CA ASN A 27 -4.24 -17.52 5.20
C ASN A 27 -5.64 -17.39 5.83
N ASN A 28 -6.45 -18.44 5.77
CA ASN A 28 -7.80 -18.49 6.35
C ASN A 28 -7.88 -18.28 7.87
N LYS A 29 -6.74 -18.19 8.57
CA LYS A 29 -6.65 -17.88 10.00
C LYS A 29 -6.27 -16.41 10.24
N GLY A 30 -6.21 -15.58 9.20
CA GLY A 30 -5.79 -14.18 9.28
C GLY A 30 -4.29 -14.00 9.50
N GLN A 31 -3.46 -15.01 9.24
CA GLN A 31 -2.01 -14.92 9.44
C GLN A 31 -1.31 -14.53 8.14
N LEU A 32 -0.31 -13.66 8.23
CA LEU A 32 0.56 -13.30 7.10
C LEU A 32 1.58 -14.42 6.84
N ILE A 33 1.59 -14.94 5.61
CA ILE A 33 2.39 -16.08 5.17
C ILE A 33 3.30 -15.67 4.01
N GLY A 34 4.55 -16.15 4.04
CA GLY A 34 5.51 -15.99 2.95
C GLY A 34 5.39 -17.07 1.87
N ASN A 35 6.13 -16.92 0.78
CA ASN A 35 6.09 -17.85 -0.37
C ASN A 35 6.51 -19.30 -0.04
N GLN A 36 7.19 -19.53 1.09
CA GLN A 36 7.56 -20.85 1.59
C GLN A 36 6.48 -21.49 2.48
N GLY A 37 5.29 -20.89 2.58
CA GLY A 37 4.17 -21.42 3.39
C GLY A 37 4.35 -21.27 4.90
N LYS A 38 5.32 -20.45 5.35
CA LYS A 38 5.59 -20.16 6.76
C LYS A 38 5.00 -18.83 7.17
N GLN A 39 4.50 -18.74 8.41
CA GLN A 39 4.12 -17.47 9.01
C GLN A 39 5.33 -16.54 9.09
N VAL A 40 5.11 -15.26 8.82
CA VAL A 40 6.15 -14.24 8.84
C VAL A 40 5.73 -13.05 9.69
N GLN A 41 6.72 -12.24 10.07
CA GLN A 41 6.51 -10.99 10.78
C GLN A 41 7.20 -9.87 10.02
N LEU A 42 6.47 -8.78 9.80
CA LEU A 42 7.03 -7.56 9.25
C LEU A 42 7.28 -6.57 10.39
N ILE A 43 8.51 -6.05 10.48
CA ILE A 43 8.98 -5.11 11.49
C ILE A 43 9.65 -3.97 10.76
N GLY A 44 9.27 -2.74 11.07
CA GLY A 44 9.73 -1.57 10.34
C GLY A 44 9.27 -0.27 10.95
N LEU A 45 9.42 0.81 10.18
CA LEU A 45 9.04 2.15 10.59
C LEU A 45 8.05 2.76 9.60
N SER A 46 7.14 3.58 10.14
CA SER A 46 6.34 4.50 9.33
C SER A 46 7.10 5.78 9.11
N LEU A 47 7.07 6.27 7.87
CA LEU A 47 7.34 7.66 7.61
C LEU A 47 6.18 8.50 8.15
N PHE A 48 6.46 9.77 8.44
CA PHE A 48 5.41 10.74 8.77
C PHE A 48 4.65 11.16 7.50
N HIS A 49 3.57 11.93 7.66
CA HIS A 49 2.75 12.51 6.59
C HIS A 49 3.56 13.04 5.40
N SER A 50 3.34 12.49 4.21
CA SER A 50 4.13 12.79 2.99
C SER A 50 4.16 14.25 2.58
N GLN A 51 3.09 14.99 2.84
CA GLN A 51 2.95 16.39 2.48
C GLN A 51 3.75 17.33 3.39
N TRP A 52 3.94 16.94 4.66
CA TRP A 52 4.66 17.73 5.68
C TRP A 52 6.10 17.26 5.91
N ALA A 53 6.39 15.98 5.65
CA ALA A 53 7.69 15.36 5.85
C ALA A 53 8.32 14.83 4.55
N GLY A 54 7.99 15.43 3.40
CA GLY A 54 8.44 14.99 2.08
C GLY A 54 9.97 14.86 1.93
N GLY A 55 10.75 15.57 2.76
CA GLY A 55 12.21 15.43 2.80
C GLY A 55 12.71 14.02 3.16
N TYR A 56 11.88 13.19 3.82
CA TYR A 56 12.20 11.80 4.17
C TYR A 56 11.64 10.77 3.18
N TYR A 57 10.93 11.19 2.12
CA TYR A 57 10.39 10.29 1.09
C TYR A 57 11.44 10.01 0.01
N ASN A 58 12.54 9.39 0.42
CA ASN A 58 13.70 9.13 -0.42
C ASN A 58 14.37 7.79 -0.08
N GLU A 59 15.32 7.36 -0.93
CA GLU A 59 16.02 6.10 -0.75
C GLU A 59 16.91 6.02 0.50
N ASP A 60 17.54 7.12 0.91
CA ASP A 60 18.41 7.11 2.08
C ASP A 60 17.63 6.79 3.35
N SER A 61 16.40 7.32 3.48
CA SER A 61 15.49 6.99 4.58
C SER A 61 15.07 5.51 4.54
N VAL A 62 14.71 4.98 3.37
CA VAL A 62 14.37 3.55 3.22
C VAL A 62 15.56 2.64 3.53
N ARG A 63 16.76 3.00 3.05
CA ARG A 63 18.01 2.31 3.36
C ARG A 63 18.30 2.37 4.85
N ALA A 64 18.01 3.50 5.52
CA ALA A 64 18.22 3.60 6.95
C ALA A 64 17.28 2.69 7.75
N ILE A 65 16.00 2.62 7.36
CA ILE A 65 15.03 1.68 7.94
C ILE A 65 15.54 0.24 7.80
N LYS A 66 16.01 -0.14 6.61
CA LYS A 66 16.57 -1.47 6.38
C LYS A 66 17.83 -1.73 7.20
N CYS A 67 18.83 -0.88 7.09
CA CYS A 67 20.20 -1.18 7.53
C CYS A 67 20.47 -0.79 8.98
N PHE A 68 19.96 0.36 9.44
CA PHE A 68 20.18 0.82 10.83
C PHE A 68 19.13 0.25 11.78
N PHE A 69 17.86 0.25 11.37
CA PHE A 69 16.76 -0.26 12.21
C PHE A 69 16.48 -1.76 11.98
N ASN A 70 17.22 -2.42 11.09
CA ASN A 70 17.04 -3.82 10.72
C ASN A 70 15.59 -4.14 10.28
N GLY A 71 14.93 -3.17 9.65
CA GLY A 71 13.55 -3.28 9.20
C GLY A 71 13.40 -4.07 7.91
N ASN A 72 12.31 -4.83 7.79
CA ASN A 72 11.95 -5.56 6.57
C ASN A 72 10.71 -4.95 5.87
N ILE A 73 10.16 -3.86 6.40
CA ILE A 73 9.09 -3.07 5.78
C ILE A 73 9.29 -1.57 6.07
N VAL A 74 8.86 -0.71 5.14
CA VAL A 74 8.62 0.72 5.40
C VAL A 74 7.15 1.02 5.17
N ARG A 75 6.53 1.84 6.02
CA ARG A 75 5.19 2.36 5.79
C ARG A 75 5.28 3.78 5.21
N ALA A 76 4.67 3.96 4.03
CA ALA A 76 4.61 5.22 3.31
C ALA A 76 3.25 5.88 3.54
N ALA A 77 3.18 6.76 4.54
CA ALA A 77 1.97 7.50 4.92
C ALA A 77 1.65 8.62 3.92
N ILE A 78 0.89 8.30 2.87
CA ILE A 78 0.55 9.25 1.82
C ILE A 78 -0.67 10.05 2.24
N GLY A 79 -0.44 11.26 2.75
CA GLY A 79 -1.51 12.14 3.21
C GLY A 79 -2.51 12.47 2.10
N THR A 80 -3.77 12.56 2.46
CA THR A 80 -4.90 12.78 1.54
C THR A 80 -5.23 14.26 1.35
N VAL A 81 -5.03 15.08 2.37
CA VAL A 81 -5.53 16.45 2.51
C VAL A 81 -4.44 17.38 3.05
N ALA A 82 -4.73 18.68 3.19
CA ALA A 82 -3.81 19.69 3.69
C ALA A 82 -2.46 19.71 2.92
N GLY A 83 -2.54 19.65 1.59
CA GLY A 83 -1.41 19.51 0.67
C GLY A 83 -1.10 18.06 0.27
N GLY A 84 -1.91 17.11 0.73
CA GLY A 84 -1.90 15.70 0.35
C GLY A 84 -2.50 15.43 -1.03
N TYR A 85 -2.84 14.18 -1.32
CA TYR A 85 -3.24 13.71 -2.66
C TYR A 85 -4.42 14.48 -3.28
N MET A 86 -5.45 14.79 -2.48
CA MET A 86 -6.67 15.47 -2.93
C MET A 86 -6.43 16.96 -3.24
N ASP A 87 -5.32 17.53 -2.78
CA ASP A 87 -4.91 18.92 -3.05
C ASP A 87 -3.76 18.99 -4.08
N ASN A 88 -2.83 18.03 -4.02
CA ASN A 88 -1.64 17.96 -4.87
C ASN A 88 -1.28 16.50 -5.22
N LYS A 89 -2.07 15.93 -6.11
CA LYS A 89 -1.92 14.56 -6.63
C LYS A 89 -0.50 14.23 -7.08
N ASN A 90 0.14 15.12 -7.85
CA ASN A 90 1.48 14.86 -8.37
C ASN A 90 2.53 14.75 -7.27
N LYS A 91 2.50 15.65 -6.27
CA LYS A 91 3.43 15.59 -5.13
C LYS A 91 3.22 14.31 -4.33
N ALA A 92 1.97 13.95 -4.03
CA ALA A 92 1.65 12.74 -3.28
C ALA A 92 2.09 11.45 -4.03
N LEU A 93 1.86 11.38 -5.34
CA LEU A 93 2.31 10.25 -6.18
C LEU A 93 3.84 10.17 -6.26
N ASN A 94 4.53 11.31 -6.41
CA ASN A 94 5.99 11.32 -6.42
C ASN A 94 6.57 10.80 -5.10
N SER A 95 5.99 11.20 -3.97
CA SER A 95 6.36 10.66 -2.66
C SER A 95 6.12 9.14 -2.58
N ALA A 96 4.94 8.67 -2.99
CA ALA A 96 4.62 7.24 -3.01
C ALA A 96 5.59 6.44 -3.89
N PHE A 97 5.82 6.88 -5.12
CA PHE A 97 6.72 6.22 -6.05
C PHE A 97 8.15 6.19 -5.55
N SER A 98 8.65 7.29 -4.96
CA SER A 98 10.01 7.35 -4.44
C SER A 98 10.26 6.30 -3.36
N VAL A 99 9.30 6.09 -2.45
CA VAL A 99 9.43 5.10 -1.38
C VAL A 99 9.21 3.67 -1.90
N ILE A 100 8.24 3.45 -2.80
CA ILE A 100 8.01 2.13 -3.41
C ILE A 100 9.23 1.68 -4.21
N ASP A 101 9.73 2.53 -5.12
CA ASP A 101 10.89 2.23 -5.96
C ASP A 101 12.14 2.00 -5.09
N ALA A 102 12.31 2.76 -4.00
CA ALA A 102 13.39 2.52 -3.04
C ALA A 102 13.22 1.20 -2.28
N ALA A 103 12.03 0.87 -1.78
CA ALA A 103 11.78 -0.37 -1.04
C ALA A 103 12.05 -1.61 -1.92
N ILE A 104 11.61 -1.57 -3.19
CA ILE A 104 11.88 -2.59 -4.19
C ILE A 104 13.39 -2.77 -4.39
N ARG A 105 14.14 -1.68 -4.66
CA ARG A 105 15.60 -1.74 -4.85
C ARG A 105 16.34 -2.21 -3.60
N GLN A 106 15.87 -1.81 -2.43
CA GLN A 106 16.42 -2.24 -1.15
C GLN A 106 15.96 -3.65 -0.76
N GLY A 107 15.05 -4.30 -1.50
CA GLY A 107 14.60 -5.66 -1.22
C GLY A 107 13.84 -5.79 0.09
N ILE A 108 13.08 -4.76 0.48
CA ILE A 108 12.16 -4.80 1.64
C ILE A 108 10.73 -4.55 1.19
N TYR A 109 9.75 -4.82 2.05
CA TYR A 109 8.36 -4.53 1.76
C TYR A 109 8.05 -3.03 1.91
N VAL A 110 6.97 -2.58 1.29
CA VAL A 110 6.37 -1.26 1.48
C VAL A 110 4.88 -1.40 1.75
N LEU A 111 4.41 -0.78 2.84
CA LEU A 111 2.99 -0.55 3.07
C LEU A 111 2.64 0.82 2.50
N VAL A 112 1.88 0.84 1.41
CA VAL A 112 1.40 2.07 0.79
C VAL A 112 0.07 2.43 1.44
N ASP A 113 0.12 3.50 2.23
CA ASP A 113 -0.96 3.88 3.13
C ASP A 113 -1.69 5.11 2.61
N TRP A 114 -3.00 4.95 2.37
CA TRP A 114 -3.92 6.05 2.14
C TRP A 114 -4.23 6.73 3.47
N HIS A 115 -3.39 7.71 3.79
CA HIS A 115 -3.24 8.24 5.13
C HIS A 115 -4.25 9.36 5.40
N ASP A 116 -5.49 8.94 5.67
CA ASP A 116 -6.60 9.80 6.08
C ASP A 116 -6.99 9.53 7.53
N GLU A 117 -7.17 10.59 8.29
CA GLU A 117 -7.56 10.59 9.71
C GLU A 117 -8.81 11.47 9.94
N GLN A 118 -9.35 12.06 8.87
CA GLN A 118 -10.41 13.05 8.99
C GLN A 118 -11.78 12.38 9.12
N ASN A 119 -12.66 13.05 9.87
CA ASN A 119 -14.08 12.74 9.80
C ASN A 119 -14.66 13.39 8.54
N HIS A 120 -15.42 12.62 7.77
CA HIS A 120 -16.00 13.04 6.50
C HIS A 120 -17.52 12.92 6.57
N ASN A 121 -18.22 13.95 6.09
CA ASN A 121 -19.66 13.84 5.83
C ASN A 121 -19.95 12.97 4.59
N ASP A 122 -21.23 12.68 4.32
CA ASP A 122 -21.62 11.77 3.24
C ASP A 122 -21.09 12.18 1.85
N ASN A 123 -21.03 13.48 1.55
CA ASN A 123 -20.52 13.96 0.26
C ASN A 123 -18.98 13.86 0.20
N GLU A 124 -18.31 14.14 1.31
CA GLU A 124 -16.86 14.01 1.44
C GLU A 124 -16.42 12.55 1.32
N MET A 125 -17.21 11.61 1.86
CA MET A 125 -16.98 10.17 1.72
C MET A 125 -16.97 9.71 0.26
N ILE A 126 -17.84 10.27 -0.59
CA ILE A 126 -17.84 9.96 -2.03
C ILE A 126 -16.53 10.44 -2.68
N LYS A 127 -16.10 11.67 -2.34
CA LYS A 127 -14.84 12.23 -2.84
C LYS A 127 -13.63 11.41 -2.38
N LEU A 128 -13.57 11.06 -1.09
CA LEU A 128 -12.53 10.22 -0.50
C LEU A 128 -12.45 8.86 -1.20
N THR A 129 -13.60 8.20 -1.40
CA THR A 129 -13.69 6.90 -2.09
C THR A 129 -13.12 6.97 -3.51
N ASN A 130 -13.56 7.97 -4.29
CA ASN A 130 -13.11 8.11 -5.68
C ASN A 130 -11.60 8.45 -5.77
N CYS A 131 -11.11 9.30 -4.87
CA CYS A 131 -9.68 9.63 -4.80
C CYS A 131 -8.83 8.42 -4.40
N ALA A 132 -9.28 7.61 -3.45
CA ALA A 132 -8.59 6.38 -3.04
C ALA A 132 -8.55 5.36 -4.20
N ILE A 133 -9.67 5.14 -4.90
CA ILE A 133 -9.72 4.27 -6.08
C ILE A 133 -8.72 4.74 -7.15
N ASP A 134 -8.71 6.03 -7.47
CA ASP A 134 -7.79 6.62 -8.45
C ASP A 134 -6.32 6.47 -8.01
N PHE A 135 -6.00 6.76 -6.74
CA PHE A 135 -4.67 6.57 -6.18
C PHE A 135 -4.18 5.12 -6.30
N PHE A 136 -4.94 4.16 -5.78
CA PHE A 136 -4.55 2.74 -5.83
C PHE A 136 -4.54 2.19 -7.26
N THR A 137 -5.40 2.69 -8.15
CA THR A 137 -5.37 2.32 -9.57
C THR A 137 -4.05 2.74 -10.21
N ILE A 138 -3.58 3.96 -9.94
CA ILE A 138 -2.30 4.46 -10.46
C ILE A 138 -1.13 3.65 -9.91
N ILE A 139 -1.13 3.36 -8.61
CA ILE A 139 -0.09 2.56 -7.95
C ILE A 139 -0.05 1.14 -8.54
N LEU A 140 -1.19 0.45 -8.63
CA LEU A 140 -1.26 -0.92 -9.16
C LEU A 140 -1.01 -1.00 -10.67
N ASN A 141 -1.39 0.01 -11.45
CA ASN A 141 -1.01 0.04 -12.87
C ASN A 141 0.51 0.05 -13.06
N LYS A 142 1.25 0.69 -12.16
CA LYS A 142 2.72 0.72 -12.20
C LYS A 142 3.34 -0.54 -11.60
N TYR A 143 2.75 -1.12 -10.54
CA TYR A 143 3.43 -2.14 -9.74
C TYR A 143 2.65 -3.43 -9.45
N LYS A 144 1.54 -3.71 -10.15
CA LYS A 144 0.81 -4.99 -9.99
C LYS A 144 1.74 -6.20 -10.09
N GLY A 145 1.54 -7.17 -9.22
CA GLY A 145 2.35 -8.39 -9.15
C GLY A 145 3.74 -8.22 -8.53
N VAL A 146 4.16 -7.01 -8.14
CA VAL A 146 5.41 -6.80 -7.40
C VAL A 146 5.26 -7.34 -5.98
N PRO A 147 6.10 -8.29 -5.52
CA PRO A 147 5.92 -8.97 -4.25
C PRO A 147 6.14 -8.08 -3.01
N ASN A 148 6.80 -6.93 -3.18
CA ASN A 148 7.15 -6.01 -2.10
C ASN A 148 5.96 -5.19 -1.58
N ILE A 149 4.86 -5.10 -2.33
CA ILE A 149 3.82 -4.09 -2.07
C ILE A 149 2.68 -4.68 -1.23
N LEU A 150 2.33 -3.95 -0.17
CA LEU A 150 1.11 -4.09 0.60
C LEU A 150 0.35 -2.76 0.56
N LEU A 151 -0.98 -2.81 0.65
CA LEU A 151 -1.82 -1.61 0.63
C LEU A 151 -2.59 -1.47 1.94
N GLU A 152 -2.66 -0.26 2.49
CA GLU A 152 -3.54 0.11 3.59
C GLU A 152 -4.58 1.09 3.05
N LEU A 153 -5.85 0.65 2.99
CA LEU A 153 -6.87 1.37 2.22
C LEU A 153 -7.38 2.64 2.92
N TRP A 154 -7.21 2.72 4.23
CA TRP A 154 -7.53 3.87 5.07
C TRP A 154 -6.84 3.68 6.42
N ASN A 155 -5.96 4.62 6.76
CA ASN A 155 -5.25 4.68 8.04
C ASN A 155 -6.21 4.62 9.25
N GLU A 156 -7.02 5.66 9.45
CA GLU A 156 -7.84 5.80 10.65
C GLU A 156 -9.24 6.34 10.32
N PRO A 157 -10.25 5.47 10.15
CA PRO A 157 -11.64 5.88 9.92
C PRO A 157 -12.35 6.40 11.18
N ASN A 158 -11.72 7.36 11.86
CA ASN A 158 -12.16 7.90 13.14
C ASN A 158 -13.52 8.62 13.04
N GLY A 159 -14.44 8.27 13.93
CA GLY A 159 -15.74 8.96 14.03
C GLY A 159 -16.73 8.64 12.90
N VAL A 160 -16.43 7.64 12.07
CA VAL A 160 -17.28 7.19 10.96
C VAL A 160 -18.09 5.96 11.36
N LYS A 161 -19.37 5.91 10.99
CA LYS A 161 -20.22 4.73 11.24
C LYS A 161 -19.70 3.52 10.47
N PHE A 162 -19.77 2.33 11.09
CA PHE A 162 -19.32 1.08 10.48
C PHE A 162 -19.86 0.84 9.05
N ASP A 163 -21.16 1.09 8.80
CA ASP A 163 -21.75 0.88 7.46
C ASP A 163 -21.18 1.83 6.40
N VAL A 164 -20.82 3.06 6.79
CA VAL A 164 -20.19 4.04 5.90
C VAL A 164 -18.77 3.59 5.56
N ALA A 165 -17.99 3.18 6.57
CA ALA A 165 -16.65 2.63 6.38
C ALA A 165 -16.68 1.35 5.51
N LYS A 166 -17.62 0.44 5.79
CA LYS A 166 -17.83 -0.79 4.99
C LYS A 166 -18.13 -0.48 3.53
N LYS A 167 -18.99 0.52 3.25
CA LYS A 167 -19.31 0.95 1.88
C LYS A 167 -18.10 1.52 1.16
N TYR A 168 -17.26 2.31 1.84
CA TYR A 168 -15.98 2.78 1.32
C TYR A 168 -15.07 1.58 0.97
N TYR A 169 -14.83 0.70 1.95
CA TYR A 169 -13.92 -0.43 1.77
C TYR A 169 -14.33 -1.36 0.65
N LEU A 170 -15.62 -1.71 0.54
CA LEU A 170 -16.08 -2.58 -0.55
C LEU A 170 -15.79 -1.98 -1.93
N GLN A 171 -15.97 -0.67 -2.13
CA GLN A 171 -15.70 -0.02 -3.40
C GLN A 171 -14.20 0.01 -3.72
N VAL A 172 -13.37 0.45 -2.77
CA VAL A 172 -11.92 0.53 -2.96
C VAL A 172 -11.31 -0.87 -3.10
N TYR A 173 -11.73 -1.82 -2.28
CA TYR A 173 -11.30 -3.22 -2.33
C TYR A 173 -11.63 -3.87 -3.67
N ASN A 174 -12.85 -3.66 -4.20
CA ASN A 174 -13.23 -4.20 -5.51
C ASN A 174 -12.38 -3.61 -6.64
N ALA A 175 -12.08 -2.31 -6.59
CA ALA A 175 -11.18 -1.68 -7.57
C ALA A 175 -9.77 -2.27 -7.50
N VAL A 176 -9.22 -2.45 -6.29
CA VAL A 176 -7.93 -3.10 -6.05
C VAL A 176 -7.93 -4.53 -6.58
N ARG A 177 -8.93 -5.35 -6.24
CA ARG A 177 -9.01 -6.77 -6.64
C ARG A 177 -9.23 -6.98 -8.14
N ASN A 178 -9.86 -6.02 -8.82
CA ASN A 178 -9.96 -6.04 -10.29
C ASN A 178 -8.60 -5.87 -10.97
N LEU A 179 -7.66 -5.18 -10.31
CA LEU A 179 -6.31 -4.93 -10.85
C LEU A 179 -5.29 -5.97 -10.37
N ASP A 180 -5.30 -6.29 -9.08
CA ASP A 180 -4.43 -7.27 -8.45
C ASP A 180 -5.22 -8.11 -7.42
N LYS A 181 -5.49 -9.36 -7.80
CA LYS A 181 -6.25 -10.31 -6.98
C LYS A 181 -5.50 -10.74 -5.73
N ASP A 182 -4.17 -10.65 -5.73
CA ASP A 182 -3.33 -11.29 -4.72
C ASP A 182 -2.61 -10.30 -3.81
N VAL A 183 -2.62 -9.00 -4.12
CA VAL A 183 -1.96 -7.99 -3.26
C VAL A 183 -2.54 -8.04 -1.84
N VAL A 184 -1.67 -8.00 -0.83
CA VAL A 184 -2.11 -7.96 0.57
C VAL A 184 -2.71 -6.59 0.85
N VAL A 185 -3.90 -6.60 1.45
CA VAL A 185 -4.67 -5.41 1.78
C VAL A 185 -4.95 -5.37 3.28
N ILE A 186 -4.68 -4.23 3.90
CA ILE A 186 -4.97 -3.88 5.28
C ILE A 186 -6.12 -2.87 5.28
N VAL A 187 -7.07 -3.04 6.19
CA VAL A 187 -8.21 -2.14 6.37
C VAL A 187 -8.24 -1.64 7.81
N GLY A 188 -8.30 -0.33 8.00
CA GLY A 188 -8.45 0.30 9.31
C GLY A 188 -9.84 0.05 9.92
N SER A 189 -9.96 0.20 11.23
CA SER A 189 -11.21 0.02 11.95
C SER A 189 -11.72 1.34 12.53
N PRO A 190 -13.03 1.66 12.44
CA PRO A 190 -13.59 2.92 12.93
C PRO A 190 -13.66 3.03 14.46
N ASP A 191 -13.52 1.91 15.17
CA ASP A 191 -13.50 1.87 16.62
C ASP A 191 -12.07 1.80 17.15
N VAL A 192 -11.79 2.60 18.20
CA VAL A 192 -10.68 2.35 19.14
C VAL A 192 -10.80 0.89 19.57
N LEU A 193 -9.68 0.16 19.57
CA LEU A 193 -9.51 -1.31 19.65
C LEU A 193 -10.27 -2.09 20.76
N GLU A 194 -11.15 -1.46 21.54
CA GLU A 194 -11.84 -2.06 22.67
C GLU A 194 -12.99 -3.02 22.31
N ASN A 195 -13.49 -3.07 21.06
CA ASN A 195 -14.66 -3.92 20.72
C ASN A 195 -14.57 -4.67 19.38
N LEU A 196 -13.37 -4.96 18.86
CA LEU A 196 -13.27 -5.74 17.63
C LEU A 196 -13.30 -7.25 17.92
N PRO A 197 -14.27 -8.02 17.39
CA PRO A 197 -14.21 -9.47 17.45
C PRO A 197 -13.09 -9.98 16.54
N ASN A 198 -11.90 -10.19 17.10
CA ASN A 198 -10.77 -11.08 16.70
C ASN A 198 -10.38 -11.29 15.21
N HIS A 199 -10.94 -10.60 14.21
CA HIS A 199 -10.82 -11.05 12.80
C HIS A 199 -10.79 -9.91 11.76
N ILE A 200 -9.96 -8.89 11.94
CA ILE A 200 -9.62 -7.97 10.83
C ILE A 200 -8.13 -8.04 10.52
N VAL A 201 -7.75 -9.18 9.92
CA VAL A 201 -6.67 -9.24 8.93
C VAL A 201 -7.33 -9.87 7.71
N GLY A 202 -7.46 -9.10 6.63
CA GLY A 202 -8.25 -9.47 5.47
C GLY A 202 -7.74 -10.74 4.78
N THR A 203 -8.41 -11.86 5.01
CA THR A 203 -8.66 -12.87 3.97
C THR A 203 -10.13 -12.92 3.69
N ASN A 204 -10.50 -12.57 2.45
CA ASN A 204 -11.84 -12.72 1.91
C ASN A 204 -12.90 -11.93 2.70
N ILE A 205 -13.05 -10.64 2.36
CA ILE A 205 -14.29 -9.93 2.67
C ILE A 205 -15.34 -10.39 1.64
N LEU A 206 -15.89 -11.58 1.90
CA LEU A 206 -17.27 -12.06 1.70
C LEU A 206 -17.38 -13.45 2.35
#